data_AF-A0A531MIM6-F1
#
_entry.id   AF-A0A531MIM6-F1
#
_cell.length_a   1.000
_cell.length_b   1.000
_cell.length_c   1.000
_cell.angle_alpha   90.00
_cell.angle_beta   90.00
_cell.angle_gamma   90.00
#
_symmetry.space_group_name_H-M   'P 1'
#
loop_
_entity.id
_entity.type
_entity.pdbx_description
1 polymer ?
#
loop_
_entity_poly.entity_id
_entity_poly.type
_entity_poly.pdbx_seq_one_letter_code
_entity_poly.pdbx_strand_id
1 'polypeptide(L)' 'MQFLALLTRNTENFADADFAPLLPGEAEQRRTLYAEGSVRQIWNRGDIPGSGMMFEASSDADVRGHLATLPLVK' A
#
# COMPACT_ATOMS: atom_id res chain seq x y z
N MET A 1 -12.50 10.23 -8.21
CA MET A 1 -12.27 11.00 -6.97
C MET A 1 -10.90 10.62 -6.45
N GLN A 2 -10.24 11.52 -5.72
CA GLN A 2 -8.90 11.25 -5.20
C GLN A 2 -8.93 10.90 -3.72
N PHE A 3 -8.20 9.85 -3.36
CA PHE A 3 -8.07 9.36 -1.98
C PHE A 3 -6.60 9.24 -1.62
N LEU A 4 -6.20 9.81 -0.50
CA LEU A 4 -4.87 9.63 0.07
C LEU A 4 -4.92 8.55 1.16
N ALA A 5 -4.26 7.43 0.93
CA ALA A 5 -4.06 6.38 1.92
C ALA A 5 -2.70 6.55 2.60
N LEU A 6 -2.69 6.64 3.93
CA LEU A 6 -1.47 6.64 4.74
C LEU A 6 -1.36 5.28 5.42
N LEU A 7 -0.32 4.53 5.07
CA LEU A 7 -0.07 3.19 5.56
C LEU A 7 1.13 3.20 6.50
N THR A 8 1.01 2.47 7.60
CA THR A 8 2.07 2.26 8.58
C THR A 8 2.28 0.76 8.75
N ARG A 9 3.53 0.32 8.75
CA ARG A 9 3.88 -1.08 9.02
C ARG A 9 3.67 -1.38 10.51
N ASN A 10 2.94 -2.45 10.82
CA ASN A 10 2.63 -2.83 12.20
C ASN A 10 3.85 -3.47 12.91
N THR A 11 4.82 -2.64 13.25
CA THR A 11 6.06 -3.04 13.93
C THR A 11 5.86 -3.33 15.42
N GLU A 12 4.67 -3.05 15.97
CA GLU A 12 4.30 -3.42 17.34
C GLU A 12 4.05 -4.92 17.47
N ASN A 13 3.50 -5.56 16.43
CA ASN A 13 3.10 -6.97 16.44
C ASN A 13 3.98 -7.89 15.59
N PHE A 14 4.82 -7.34 14.71
CA PHE A 14 5.62 -8.12 13.75
C PHE A 14 7.04 -7.56 13.65
N ALA A 15 7.99 -8.45 13.44
CA ALA A 15 9.40 -8.11 13.24
C ALA A 15 9.75 -7.95 11.75
N ASP A 16 10.90 -7.37 11.47
CA ASP A 16 11.40 -7.19 10.09
C ASP A 16 11.48 -8.50 9.29
N ALA A 17 11.77 -9.61 9.96
CA ALA A 17 11.80 -10.94 9.36
C ALA A 17 10.42 -11.41 8.86
N ASP A 18 9.32 -10.97 9.49
CA ASP A 18 7.96 -11.32 9.09
C ASP A 18 7.54 -10.56 7.83
N PHE A 19 8.07 -9.35 7.63
CA PHE A 19 7.78 -8.53 6.46
C PHE A 19 8.63 -8.91 5.25
N ALA A 20 9.91 -9.27 5.46
CA ALA A 20 10.87 -9.58 4.40
C ALA A 20 10.33 -10.48 3.26
N PRO A 21 9.64 -11.60 3.52
CA PRO A 21 9.12 -12.45 2.46
C PRO A 21 7.96 -11.81 1.67
N LEU A 22 7.28 -10.81 2.22
CA LEU A 22 6.13 -10.14 1.61
C LEU A 22 6.53 -8.93 0.76
N LEU A 23 7.70 -8.33 1.03
CA LEU A 23 8.16 -7.11 0.34
C LEU A 23 8.26 -7.22 -1.19
N PRO A 24 8.72 -8.34 -1.78
CA PRO A 24 8.76 -8.47 -3.23
C PRO A 24 7.35 -8.45 -3.84
N GLY A 25 6.40 -9.20 -3.28
CA GLY A 25 5.02 -9.22 -3.74
C GLY A 25 4.32 -7.88 -3.53
N GLU A 26 4.61 -7.19 -2.43
CA GLU A 26 4.14 -5.84 -2.14
C GLU A 26 4.61 -4.84 -3.21
N ALA A 27 5.89 -4.89 -3.57
CA ALA A 27 6.45 -4.00 -4.59
C ALA A 27 5.85 -4.27 -5.97
N GLU A 28 5.70 -5.54 -6.36
CA GLU A 28 5.06 -5.89 -7.64
C GLU A 28 3.59 -5.45 -7.67
N GLN A 29 2.81 -5.72 -6.63
CA GLN A 29 1.40 -5.34 -6.62
C GLN A 29 1.20 -3.81 -6.65
N ARG A 30 2.07 -3.05 -5.98
CA ARG A 30 2.09 -1.58 -6.10
C ARG A 30 2.34 -1.11 -7.54
N ARG A 31 3.25 -1.77 -8.27
CA ARG A 31 3.51 -1.47 -9.68
C ARG A 31 2.31 -1.83 -10.56
N THR A 32 1.66 -2.96 -10.30
CA THR A 32 0.41 -3.36 -11.00
C THR A 32 -0.66 -2.29 -10.84
N LEU A 33 -0.97 -1.89 -9.59
CA LEU A 33 -1.98 -0.86 -9.32
C LEU A 33 -1.64 0.50 -9.94
N TYR A 34 -0.34 0.83 -10.04
CA TYR A 34 0.12 2.02 -10.74
C TYR A 34 -0.07 1.92 -12.25
N ALA A 35 0.28 0.77 -12.85
CA ALA A 35 0.11 0.52 -14.29
C ALA A 35 -1.36 0.50 -14.72
N GLU A 36 -2.25 -0.02 -13.87
CA GLU A 36 -3.71 -0.02 -14.05
C GLU A 36 -4.31 1.39 -13.87
N GLY A 37 -3.57 2.32 -13.26
CA GLY A 37 -4.02 3.68 -13.00
C GLY A 37 -4.95 3.83 -11.80
N SER A 38 -5.16 2.76 -11.02
CA SER A 38 -5.84 2.83 -9.72
C SER A 38 -5.05 3.66 -8.72
N VAL A 39 -3.71 3.55 -8.76
CA VAL A 39 -2.79 4.38 -7.98
C VAL A 39 -2.09 5.37 -8.90
N ARG A 40 -2.08 6.65 -8.52
CA ARG A 40 -1.44 7.72 -9.28
C ARG A 40 -0.09 8.14 -8.73
N GLN A 41 0.12 8.00 -7.43
CA GLN A 41 1.38 8.38 -6.77
C GLN A 41 1.64 7.46 -5.57
N ILE A 42 2.91 7.12 -5.36
CA ILE A 42 3.37 6.29 -4.25
C ILE A 42 4.60 6.95 -3.64
N TRP A 43 4.62 7.11 -2.33
CA TRP A 43 5.75 7.62 -1.57
C TRP A 43 6.08 6.68 -0.43
N ASN A 44 7.37 6.53 -0.13
CA ASN A 44 7.78 5.97 1.14
C ASN A 44 7.71 7.06 2.21
N ARG A 45 7.27 6.68 3.40
CA ARG A 45 7.30 7.56 4.56
C ARG A 45 8.75 7.73 5.03
N GLY A 46 9.14 8.99 5.29
CA GLY A 46 10.48 9.32 5.79
C GLY A 46 10.59 9.30 7.33
N ASP A 47 9.44 9.31 8.02
CA ASP A 47 9.35 9.37 9.47
C ASP A 47 9.24 7.98 10.11
N ILE A 48 8.46 7.07 9.51
CA ILE A 48 8.23 5.71 10.00
C ILE A 48 8.14 4.70 8.84
N PRO A 49 8.36 3.39 9.08
CA PRO A 49 8.14 2.38 8.07
C PRO A 49 6.69 2.38 7.56
N GLY A 50 6.51 2.65 6.27
CA GLY A 50 5.18 2.78 5.67
C GLY A 50 5.23 3.51 4.34
N SER A 51 4.05 3.80 3.81
CA SER A 51 3.91 4.49 2.52
C SER A 51 2.68 5.37 2.47
N GLY A 52 2.78 6.47 1.73
CA GLY A 52 1.63 7.22 1.25
C GLY A 52 1.27 6.76 -0.16
N MET A 53 -0.02 6.63 -0.46
CA MET A 53 -0.51 6.24 -1.79
C MET A 53 -1.71 7.10 -2.18
N MET A 54 -1.66 7.70 -3.38
CA MET A 54 -2.78 8.46 -3.94
C MET A 54 -3.55 7.58 -4.92
N PHE A 55 -4.82 7.34 -4.66
CA PHE A 55 -5.72 6.56 -5.51
C PHE A 55 -6.66 7.46 -6.30
N GLU A 56 -6.97 7.04 -7.53
CA GLU A 56 -8.10 7.54 -8.30
C GLU A 56 -9.18 6.45 -8.34
N ALA A 57 -10.30 6.68 -7.65
CA ALA A 57 -11.35 5.68 -7.49
C ALA A 57 -12.76 6.31 -7.40
N SER A 58 -13.79 5.48 -7.48
CA SER A 58 -15.19 5.91 -7.41
C SER A 58 -15.75 5.95 -5.99
N SER A 59 -15.08 5.32 -5.02
CA SER A 59 -15.50 5.28 -3.60
C SER A 59 -14.34 4.89 -2.67
N ASP A 60 -14.51 5.08 -1.36
CA ASP A 60 -13.53 4.58 -0.37
C ASP A 60 -13.51 3.04 -0.34
N ALA A 61 -14.65 2.39 -0.60
CA ALA A 61 -14.75 0.94 -0.68
C ALA A 61 -13.86 0.37 -1.79
N ASP A 62 -13.80 1.03 -2.95
CA ASP A 62 -12.90 0.62 -4.04
C ASP A 62 -11.43 0.73 -3.62
N VAL A 63 -11.07 1.82 -2.93
CA VAL A 63 -9.71 2.01 -2.40
C VAL A 63 -9.36 0.92 -1.40
N ARG A 64 -10.28 0.56 -0.49
CA ARG A 64 -10.09 -0.56 0.46
C ARG A 64 -9.93 -1.89 -0.27
N GLY A 65 -10.68 -2.12 -1.35
CA GLY A 65 -10.53 -3.29 -2.21
C GLY A 65 -9.13 -3.38 -2.82
N HIS A 66 -8.61 -2.29 -3.38
CA HIS A 66 -7.23 -2.24 -3.89
C HIS A 66 -6.20 -2.46 -2.78
N LEU A 67 -6.35 -1.80 -1.62
CA LEU A 67 -5.46 -1.97 -0.48
C LEU A 67 -5.42 -3.41 0.01
N ALA A 68 -6.55 -4.11 0.04
CA ALA A 68 -6.63 -5.52 0.47
C ALA A 68 -5.88 -6.50 -0.45
N THR A 69 -5.48 -6.06 -1.66
CA THR A 69 -4.62 -6.87 -2.55
C THR A 69 -3.14 -6.81 -2.18
N LEU A 70 -2.73 -5.85 -1.36
CA LEU A 70 -1.34 -5.67 -0.94
C LEU A 70 -0.98 -6.74 0.11
N PRO A 71 0.09 -7.54 -0.10
CA PRO A 71 0.50 -8.60 0.83
C PRO A 71 0.74 -8.16 2.27
N LEU A 72 1.10 -6.89 2.51
CA LEU A 72 1.29 -6.33 3.85
C LEU A 72 -0.01 -5.86 4.52
N VAL A 73 -1.13 -5.82 3.79
CA VAL A 73 -2.45 -5.46 4.33
C VAL A 73 -3.18 -6.76 4.64
N LYS A 74 -3.07 -7.21 5.90
CA LYS A 74 -3.77 -8.37 6.44
C LYS A 74 -4.47 -8.02 7.75
#